data_AF-A0A5N8HLG4-F1
#
_entry.id   AF-A0A5N8HLG4-F1
#
_cell.length_a   1.000
_cell.length_b   1.000
_cell.length_c   1.000
_cell.angle_alpha   90.00
_cell.angle_beta   90.00
_cell.angle_gamma   90.00
#
_symmetry.space_group_name_H-M   'P 1'
#
loop_
_entity.id
_entity.type
_entity.pdbx_description
1 polymer ?
#
loop_
_entity_poly.entity_id
_entity_poly.type
_entity_poly.pdbx_seq_one_letter_code
_entity_poly.pdbx_strand_id
1 'polypeptide(L)'
;AISLLLLLPIALPGIVTGLALLTAFKTINLEPGFFTIVVGHATFCVVVVFNNVIARFRRTSWSLVEASMDLGANGWQTFRYVVLPNLSSALLAGGMLAFALSFDEIIVTTFTAGHERTLPLWLLNQLGRPRDVPVTNVVALLVMLVTTLPILGAWWLTREGDNGQ
;
A
#
# COMPACT_ATOMS: atom_id res chain seq x y z
N ALA A 1 18.32 3.55 -14.56
CA ALA A 1 18.34 2.11 -14.27
C ALA A 1 17.57 1.75 -13.00
N ILE A 2 17.94 2.27 -11.82
CA ILE A 2 17.31 1.91 -10.52
C ILE A 2 15.79 2.19 -10.49
N SER A 3 15.33 3.31 -11.05
CA SER A 3 13.89 3.63 -11.11
C SER A 3 13.07 2.65 -11.96
N LEU A 4 13.66 2.06 -13.01
CA LEU A 4 12.98 1.08 -13.86
C LEU A 4 12.80 -0.25 -13.12
N LEU A 5 13.82 -0.66 -12.35
CA LEU A 5 13.79 -1.85 -11.51
C LEU A 5 12.68 -1.78 -10.45
N LEU A 6 12.47 -0.59 -9.89
CA LEU A 6 11.40 -0.34 -8.92
C LEU A 6 10.02 -0.34 -9.55
N LEU A 7 9.86 -0.02 -10.84
CA LEU A 7 8.55 -0.01 -11.51
C LEU A 7 8.12 -1.40 -12.01
N LEU A 8 9.07 -2.32 -12.17
CA LEU A 8 8.83 -3.66 -12.69
C LEU A 8 7.72 -4.45 -11.95
N PRO A 9 7.68 -4.49 -10.61
CA PRO A 9 6.68 -5.26 -9.87
C PRO A 9 5.23 -4.85 -10.16
N ILE A 10 4.96 -3.57 -10.41
CA ILE A 10 3.59 -3.08 -10.69
C ILE A 10 3.15 -3.34 -12.14
N ALA A 11 4.11 -3.60 -13.04
CA ALA A 11 3.83 -3.90 -14.44
C ALA A 11 3.56 -5.39 -14.68
N LEU A 12 3.96 -6.26 -13.74
CA LEU A 12 3.76 -7.70 -13.85
C LEU A 12 2.30 -8.05 -13.50
N PRO A 13 1.64 -8.92 -14.29
CA PRO A 13 0.35 -9.47 -13.90
C PRO A 13 0.42 -10.16 -12.53
N GLY A 14 -0.56 -9.94 -11.65
CA GLY A 14 -0.57 -10.50 -10.29
C GLY A 14 -0.39 -12.03 -10.23
N ILE A 15 -0.88 -12.75 -11.24
CA ILE A 15 -0.70 -14.21 -11.38
C ILE A 15 0.77 -14.61 -11.55
N VAL A 16 1.53 -13.85 -12.35
CA VAL A 16 2.95 -14.10 -12.62
C VAL A 16 3.74 -13.83 -11.34
N THR A 17 3.46 -12.70 -10.69
CA THR A 17 4.09 -12.31 -9.42
C THR A 17 3.81 -13.34 -8.31
N GLY A 18 2.56 -13.77 -8.15
CA GLY A 18 2.16 -14.76 -7.15
C GLY A 18 2.85 -16.11 -7.32
N LEU A 19 2.84 -16.65 -8.55
CA LEU A 19 3.51 -17.92 -8.86
C LEU A 19 5.04 -17.83 -8.69
N ALA A 20 5.65 -16.73 -9.14
CA ALA A 20 7.09 -16.51 -8.98
C ALA A 20 7.49 -16.47 -7.50
N LEU A 21 6.73 -15.73 -6.68
CA LEU A 21 6.95 -15.65 -5.23
C LEU A 21 6.76 -16.99 -4.53
N LEU A 22 5.67 -17.72 -4.83
CA LEU A 22 5.44 -19.05 -4.27
C LEU A 22 6.60 -20.01 -4.58
N THR A 23 7.08 -19.98 -5.83
CA THR A 23 8.22 -20.79 -6.25
C THR A 23 9.48 -20.39 -5.48
N ALA A 24 9.75 -19.08 -5.36
CA ALA A 24 10.90 -18.56 -4.63
C ALA A 24 10.86 -18.88 -3.12
N PHE A 25 9.68 -18.84 -2.49
CA PHE A 25 9.55 -19.21 -1.08
C PHE A 25 9.81 -20.70 -0.88
N LYS A 26 9.34 -21.56 -1.79
CA LYS A 26 9.61 -22.99 -1.73
C LYS A 26 11.10 -23.34 -1.90
N THR A 27 11.87 -22.60 -2.70
CA THR A 27 13.31 -22.89 -2.87
C THR A 27 14.11 -22.68 -1.58
N ILE A 28 13.64 -21.79 -0.70
CA ILE A 28 14.23 -21.54 0.62
C ILE A 28 13.49 -22.28 1.76
N ASN A 29 12.62 -23.24 1.43
CA ASN A 29 11.78 -23.98 2.38
C ASN A 29 10.90 -23.09 3.29
N LEU A 30 10.46 -21.94 2.78
CA LEU A 30 9.52 -21.07 3.47
C LEU A 30 8.09 -21.44 3.06
N GLU A 31 7.27 -21.83 4.05
CA GLU A 31 5.88 -22.19 3.80
C GLU A 31 4.99 -20.94 3.61
N PRO A 32 4.00 -21.00 2.71
CA PRO A 32 3.01 -19.94 2.57
C PRO A 32 2.20 -19.72 3.85
N GLY A 33 2.06 -18.47 4.26
CA GLY A 33 1.34 -18.02 5.45
C GLY A 33 1.36 -16.49 5.56
N PHE A 34 1.15 -15.96 6.76
CA PHE A 34 1.08 -14.52 6.97
C PHE A 34 2.31 -13.75 6.46
N PHE A 35 3.52 -14.25 6.75
CA PHE A 35 4.75 -13.57 6.37
C PHE A 35 4.95 -13.48 4.85
N THR A 36 4.64 -14.55 4.11
CA THR A 36 4.74 -14.57 2.64
C THR A 36 3.69 -13.67 1.99
N ILE A 37 2.50 -13.51 2.59
CA ILE A 37 1.54 -12.47 2.19
C ILE A 37 2.20 -11.10 2.33
N VAL A 38 2.73 -10.76 3.51
CA VAL A 38 3.35 -9.44 3.76
C VAL A 38 4.46 -9.15 2.76
N VAL A 39 5.37 -10.11 2.54
CA VAL A 39 6.45 -9.95 1.57
C VAL A 39 5.90 -9.80 0.14
N GLY A 40 4.92 -10.60 -0.25
CA GLY A 40 4.32 -10.52 -1.58
C GLY A 40 3.68 -9.18 -1.86
N HIS A 41 2.91 -8.66 -0.92
CA HIS A 41 2.28 -7.33 -1.04
C HIS A 41 3.31 -6.19 -1.01
N ALA A 42 4.36 -6.31 -0.19
CA ALA A 42 5.42 -5.32 -0.12
C ALA A 42 6.11 -5.11 -1.49
N THR A 43 6.20 -6.14 -2.34
CA THR A 43 6.91 -6.05 -3.63
C THR A 43 6.39 -4.93 -4.55
N PHE A 44 5.06 -4.73 -4.62
CA PHE A 44 4.44 -3.68 -5.43
C PHE A 44 4.02 -2.46 -4.59
N CYS A 45 3.66 -2.65 -3.32
CA CYS A 45 3.28 -1.55 -2.43
C CYS A 45 4.42 -0.54 -2.22
N VAL A 46 5.66 -1.02 -2.07
CA VAL A 46 6.83 -0.16 -1.87
C VAL A 46 7.03 0.78 -3.05
N VAL A 47 6.73 0.35 -4.28
CA VAL A 47 6.87 1.16 -5.51
C VAL A 47 6.01 2.41 -5.44
N VAL A 48 4.78 2.23 -4.99
CA VAL A 48 3.77 3.30 -4.91
C VAL A 48 4.13 4.30 -3.82
N VAL A 49 4.53 3.80 -2.65
CA VAL A 49 5.01 4.66 -1.54
C VAL A 49 6.25 5.42 -1.98
N PHE A 50 7.23 4.73 -2.58
CA PHE A 50 8.47 5.34 -3.05
C PHE A 50 8.22 6.46 -4.06
N ASN A 51 7.35 6.24 -5.05
CA ASN A 51 7.03 7.25 -6.06
C ASN A 51 6.38 8.50 -5.45
N ASN A 52 5.50 8.34 -4.47
CA ASN A 52 4.92 9.47 -3.74
C ASN A 52 5.99 10.24 -2.94
N VAL A 53 6.83 9.51 -2.21
CA VAL A 53 7.88 10.10 -1.37
C VAL A 53 8.91 10.83 -2.21
N ILE A 54 9.41 10.24 -3.30
CA ILE A 54 10.44 10.88 -4.15
C ILE A 54 9.88 12.12 -4.85
N ALA A 55 8.60 12.12 -5.25
CA ALA A 55 7.95 13.29 -5.83
C ALA A 55 7.87 14.45 -4.82
N ARG A 56 7.56 14.15 -3.54
CA ARG A 56 7.55 15.15 -2.46
C ARG A 56 8.95 15.61 -2.09
N PHE A 57 9.90 14.68 -2.02
CA PHE A 57 11.29 14.97 -1.68
C PHE A 57 11.91 15.95 -2.68
N ARG A 58 11.68 15.76 -3.98
CA ARG A 58 12.15 16.68 -5.04
C ARG A 58 11.57 18.09 -4.95
N ARG A 59 10.43 18.27 -4.28
CA ARG A 59 9.80 19.59 -4.06
C ARG A 59 10.19 20.21 -2.72
N THR A 60 10.88 19.47 -1.85
CA THR A 60 11.30 19.96 -0.54
C THR A 60 12.58 20.79 -0.70
N SER A 61 12.61 22.00 -0.14
CA SER A 61 13.79 22.88 -0.24
C SER A 61 14.98 22.29 0.51
N TRP A 62 16.14 22.25 -0.16
CA TRP A 62 17.39 21.81 0.46
C TRP A 62 17.88 22.78 1.54
N SER A 63 17.45 24.05 1.51
CA SER A 63 17.81 25.04 2.52
C SER A 63 17.39 24.68 3.94
N LEU A 64 16.33 23.88 4.11
CA LEU A 64 15.91 23.39 5.44
C LEU A 64 16.92 22.38 6.02
N VAL A 65 17.57 21.61 5.15
CA VAL A 65 18.62 20.65 5.53
C VAL A 65 19.88 21.42 5.92
N GLU A 66 20.30 22.41 5.13
CA GLU A 66 21.44 23.28 5.43
C GLU A 66 21.25 24.03 6.76
N ALA A 67 20.08 24.67 6.95
CA ALA A 67 19.77 25.37 8.20
C ALA A 67 19.80 24.46 9.43
N SER A 68 19.43 23.18 9.27
CA SER A 68 19.54 22.21 10.37
C SER A 68 21.00 21.91 10.74
N MET A 69 21.89 21.85 9.74
CA MET A 69 23.32 21.65 9.95
C MET A 69 23.97 22.88 10.58
N ASP A 70 23.55 24.08 10.20
CA ASP A 70 24.00 25.34 10.80
C ASP A 70 23.64 25.42 12.29
N LEU A 71 22.50 24.85 12.70
CA LEU A 71 22.10 24.71 14.10
C LEU A 71 22.80 23.56 14.84
N GLY A 72 23.75 22.87 14.19
CA GLY A 72 24.52 21.77 14.77
C GLY A 72 23.81 20.42 14.78
N ALA A 73 22.72 20.25 14.02
CA ALA A 73 22.02 18.98 13.93
C ALA A 73 22.85 17.94 13.15
N ASN A 74 22.93 16.72 13.68
CA ASN A 74 23.50 15.59 12.96
C ASN A 74 22.48 14.99 11.96
N GLY A 75 22.95 14.11 11.06
CA GLY A 75 22.11 13.56 9.99
C GLY A 75 20.83 12.84 10.46
N TRP A 76 20.87 12.15 11.61
CA TRP A 76 19.67 11.50 12.18
C TRP A 76 18.68 12.53 12.71
N GLN A 77 19.15 13.58 13.38
CA GLN A 77 18.32 14.69 13.85
C GLN A 77 17.67 15.41 12.67
N THR A 78 18.46 15.78 11.64
CA THR A 78 17.94 16.37 10.41
C THR A 78 16.90 15.48 9.75
N PHE A 79 17.14 14.17 9.66
CA PHE A 79 16.15 13.25 9.12
C PHE A 79 14.86 13.23 9.95
N ARG A 80 14.97 13.03 11.27
CA ARG A 80 13.82 12.84 12.16
C ARG A 80 12.98 14.10 12.38
N TYR A 81 13.61 15.27 12.40
CA TYR A 81 12.97 16.54 12.73
C TYR A 81 12.70 17.45 11.53
N VAL A 82 13.43 17.28 10.42
CA VAL A 82 13.24 18.11 9.22
C VAL A 82 12.70 17.29 8.07
N VAL A 83 13.43 16.27 7.62
CA VAL A 83 13.07 15.53 6.39
C VAL A 83 11.79 14.71 6.57
N LEU A 84 11.71 13.89 7.62
CA LEU A 84 10.59 12.98 7.85
C LEU A 84 9.25 13.73 8.04
N PRO A 85 9.15 14.80 8.84
CA PRO A 85 7.93 15.59 8.92
C PRO A 85 7.52 16.23 7.58
N ASN A 86 8.49 16.72 6.79
CA ASN A 86 8.20 17.29 5.47
C ASN A 86 7.70 16.25 4.45
N LEU A 87 8.11 14.98 4.62
CA LEU A 87 7.68 13.85 3.79
C LEU A 87 6.43 13.14 4.33
N SER A 88 6.00 13.42 5.57
CA SER A 88 4.94 12.69 6.26
C SER A 88 3.63 12.64 5.49
N SER A 89 3.22 13.76 4.88
CA SER A 89 1.99 13.81 4.07
C SER A 89 2.07 12.93 2.82
N ALA A 90 3.26 12.81 2.21
CA ALA A 90 3.48 11.95 1.06
C ALA A 90 3.60 10.47 1.45
N LEU A 91 4.20 10.18 2.61
CA LEU A 91 4.20 8.84 3.19
C LEU A 91 2.77 8.37 3.50
N LEU A 92 1.94 9.24 4.07
CA LEU A 92 0.54 8.94 4.36
C LEU A 92 -0.24 8.70 3.07
N ALA A 93 -0.16 9.60 2.09
CA ALA A 93 -0.86 9.45 0.82
C ALA A 93 -0.41 8.19 0.06
N GLY A 94 0.90 7.96 -0.04
CA GLY A 94 1.45 6.75 -0.68
C GLY A 94 1.08 5.48 0.07
N GLY A 95 1.06 5.53 1.40
CA GLY A 95 0.67 4.40 2.26
C GLY A 95 -0.81 4.04 2.12
N MET A 96 -1.70 5.03 2.05
CA MET A 96 -3.13 4.79 1.79
C MET A 96 -3.36 4.14 0.43
N LEU A 97 -2.67 4.61 -0.61
CA LEU A 97 -2.76 4.01 -1.94
C LEU A 97 -2.19 2.58 -1.97
N ALA A 98 -1.06 2.34 -1.30
CA ALA A 98 -0.49 1.01 -1.16
C ALA A 98 -1.42 0.05 -0.41
N PHE A 99 -2.07 0.52 0.67
CA PHE A 99 -3.07 -0.27 1.38
C PHE A 99 -4.25 -0.64 0.49
N ALA A 100 -4.79 0.32 -0.28
CA ALA A 100 -5.89 0.06 -1.20
C ALA A 100 -5.52 -1.00 -2.26
N LEU A 101 -4.32 -0.89 -2.85
CA LEU A 101 -3.82 -1.87 -3.81
C LEU A 101 -3.60 -3.25 -3.19
N SER A 102 -3.05 -3.31 -1.97
CA SER A 102 -2.87 -4.56 -1.24
C SER A 102 -4.19 -5.23 -0.92
N PHE A 103 -5.20 -4.46 -0.51
CA PHE A 103 -6.52 -4.98 -0.19
C PHE A 103 -7.25 -5.56 -1.42
N ASP A 104 -7.04 -4.96 -2.60
CA ASP A 104 -7.65 -5.37 -3.87
C ASP A 104 -6.92 -6.56 -4.54
N GLU A 105 -5.68 -6.83 -4.15
CA GLU A 105 -4.84 -7.85 -4.79
C GLU A 105 -5.08 -9.26 -4.22
N ILE A 106 -6.12 -9.92 -4.74
CA ILE A 106 -6.50 -11.29 -4.37
C ILE A 106 -5.60 -12.35 -4.99
N ILE A 107 -5.01 -12.10 -6.15
CA ILE A 107 -4.31 -13.12 -6.94
C ILE A 107 -2.98 -13.43 -6.26
N VAL A 108 -2.16 -12.42 -5.95
CA VAL A 108 -0.90 -12.62 -5.22
C VAL A 108 -1.16 -13.28 -3.86
N THR A 109 -2.23 -12.87 -3.17
CA THR A 109 -2.64 -13.46 -1.88
C THR A 109 -2.98 -14.94 -2.03
N THR A 110 -3.65 -15.34 -3.10
CA THR A 110 -4.02 -16.75 -3.36
C THR A 110 -2.79 -17.68 -3.39
N PHE A 111 -1.67 -17.22 -3.96
CA PHE A 111 -0.43 -18.02 -4.03
C PHE A 111 0.45 -17.91 -2.79
N THR A 112 0.24 -16.92 -1.93
CA THR A 112 1.10 -16.63 -0.78
C THR A 112 0.45 -16.91 0.57
N ALA A 113 -0.86 -17.10 0.64
CA ALA A 113 -1.59 -17.21 1.91
C ALA A 113 -1.50 -18.58 2.59
N GLY A 114 -1.31 -19.67 1.83
CA GLY A 114 -1.34 -21.01 2.40
C GLY A 114 -2.69 -21.31 3.06
N HIS A 115 -2.70 -21.45 4.39
CA HIS A 115 -3.93 -21.70 5.17
C HIS A 115 -4.58 -20.42 5.72
N GLU A 116 -3.92 -19.26 5.58
CA GLU A 116 -4.44 -18.00 6.04
C GLU A 116 -5.69 -17.59 5.26
N ARG A 117 -6.72 -17.13 5.96
CA ARG A 117 -7.97 -16.65 5.36
C ARG A 117 -8.04 -15.14 5.50
N THR A 118 -7.62 -14.44 4.45
CA THR A 118 -7.85 -13.00 4.35
C THR A 118 -9.31 -12.72 4.00
N LEU A 119 -9.79 -11.52 4.34
CA LEU A 119 -11.17 -11.12 4.06
C LEU A 119 -11.52 -11.17 2.56
N PRO A 120 -10.66 -10.68 1.62
CA PRO A 120 -10.93 -10.80 0.19
C PRO A 120 -10.98 -12.26 -0.31
N LEU A 121 -10.06 -13.12 0.15
CA LEU A 121 -10.09 -14.54 -0.21
C LEU A 121 -11.31 -15.25 0.37
N TRP A 122 -11.72 -14.90 1.58
CA TRP A 122 -12.95 -15.43 2.17
C TRP A 122 -14.17 -15.03 1.35
N LEU A 123 -14.30 -13.75 0.97
CA LEU A 123 -15.38 -13.26 0.10
C LEU A 123 -15.41 -14.03 -1.23
N LEU A 124 -14.25 -14.19 -1.88
CA LEU A 124 -14.11 -14.94 -3.13
C LEU A 124 -14.60 -16.40 -2.98
N ASN A 125 -14.16 -17.09 -1.93
CA ASN A 125 -14.55 -18.48 -1.65
C ASN A 125 -16.06 -18.64 -1.38
N GLN A 126 -16.71 -17.56 -0.97
CA GLN A 126 -18.11 -17.56 -0.60
C GLN A 126 -19.07 -17.40 -1.79
N LEU A 127 -18.58 -16.89 -2.94
CA LEU A 127 -19.39 -16.68 -4.14
C LEU A 127 -20.05 -17.97 -4.66
N GLY A 128 -19.39 -19.12 -4.47
CA GLY A 128 -19.90 -20.44 -4.89
C GLY A 128 -20.83 -21.12 -3.88
N ARG A 129 -21.24 -20.46 -2.79
CA ARG A 129 -21.99 -21.06 -1.67
C ARG A 129 -23.35 -20.39 -1.46
N PRO A 130 -24.42 -20.87 -2.13
CA PRO A 130 -25.74 -20.22 -2.13
C PRO A 130 -26.38 -20.02 -0.76
N ARG A 131 -26.11 -20.91 0.21
CA ARG A 131 -26.71 -20.85 1.56
C ARG A 131 -26.21 -19.67 2.41
N ASP A 132 -25.03 -19.14 2.09
CA ASP A 132 -24.34 -18.15 2.91
C ASP A 132 -24.37 -16.75 2.28
N VAL A 133 -25.02 -16.59 1.12
CA VAL A 133 -25.21 -15.33 0.40
C VAL A 133 -25.68 -14.18 1.30
N PRO A 134 -26.62 -14.37 2.25
CA PRO A 134 -27.02 -13.29 3.16
C PRO A 134 -25.84 -12.76 4.00
N VAL A 135 -24.98 -13.63 4.51
CA VAL A 135 -23.81 -13.25 5.32
C VAL A 135 -22.78 -12.54 4.46
N THR A 136 -22.50 -13.07 3.26
CA THR A 136 -21.59 -12.46 2.28
C THR A 136 -22.01 -11.04 1.92
N ASN A 137 -23.31 -10.83 1.68
CA ASN A 137 -23.84 -9.52 1.30
C ASN A 137 -23.69 -8.49 2.43
N VAL A 138 -23.91 -8.90 3.69
CA VAL A 138 -23.71 -8.02 4.84
C VAL A 138 -22.24 -7.63 4.98
N VAL A 139 -21.32 -8.60 4.90
CA VAL A 139 -19.88 -8.32 4.98
C VAL A 139 -19.43 -7.43 3.82
N ALA A 140 -19.87 -7.71 2.60
CA ALA A 140 -19.57 -6.90 1.43
C ALA A 140 -20.08 -5.45 1.57
N LEU A 141 -21.31 -5.27 2.07
CA LEU A 141 -21.87 -3.95 2.36
C LEU A 141 -21.04 -3.20 3.40
N LEU A 142 -20.65 -3.87 4.50
CA LEU A 142 -19.81 -3.24 5.52
C LEU A 142 -18.45 -2.80 4.96
N VAL A 143 -17.82 -3.64 4.13
CA VAL A 143 -16.57 -3.28 3.45
C VAL A 143 -16.77 -2.07 2.54
N MET A 144 -17.84 -2.06 1.74
CA MET A 144 -18.18 -0.91 0.88
C MET A 144 -18.41 0.37 1.68
N LEU A 145 -19.09 0.30 2.83
CA LEU A 145 -19.31 1.47 3.68
C LEU A 145 -18.01 1.99 4.28
N VAL A 146 -17.16 1.08 4.80
CA VAL A 146 -15.86 1.43 5.39
C VAL A 146 -14.92 2.06 4.37
N THR A 147 -14.97 1.65 3.10
CA THR A 147 -14.12 2.24 2.05
C THR A 147 -14.73 3.52 1.47
N THR A 148 -16.05 3.58 1.28
CA THR A 148 -16.72 4.69 0.59
C THR A 148 -16.94 5.90 1.50
N LEU A 149 -17.31 5.71 2.76
CA LEU A 149 -17.61 6.83 3.67
C LEU A 149 -16.42 7.77 3.90
N PRO A 150 -15.18 7.28 4.15
CA PRO A 150 -14.03 8.17 4.27
C PRO A 150 -13.71 8.93 2.98
N ILE A 151 -13.90 8.29 1.82
CA ILE A 151 -13.69 8.92 0.51
C ILE A 151 -14.70 10.06 0.31
N LEU A 152 -15.98 9.80 0.59
CA LEU A 152 -17.03 10.83 0.50
C LEU A 152 -16.80 11.97 1.49
N GLY A 153 -16.38 11.65 2.73
CA GLY A 153 -16.04 12.65 3.73
C GLY A 153 -14.86 13.54 3.30
N ALA A 154 -13.79 12.92 2.77
CA ALA A 154 -12.66 13.66 2.23
C ALA A 154 -13.06 14.54 1.04
N TRP A 155 -13.86 14.00 0.12
CA TRP A 155 -14.38 14.76 -1.04
C TRP A 155 -15.25 15.95 -0.61
N TRP A 156 -16.10 15.78 0.39
CA TRP A 156 -16.95 16.87 0.88
C TRP A 156 -16.12 17.99 1.50
N LEU A 157 -15.13 17.65 2.34
CA LEU A 157 -14.23 18.61 2.99
C LEU A 157 -13.35 19.38 1.98
N THR A 158 -12.95 18.75 0.87
CA THR A 158 -12.11 19.42 -0.13
C THR A 158 -12.91 20.26 -1.12
N ARG A 159 -14.22 20.02 -1.28
CA ARG A 159 -15.08 20.75 -2.23
C ARG A 159 -15.32 22.22 -1.85
N GLU A 160 -15.21 22.57 -0.58
CA GLU A 160 -15.38 23.96 -0.10
C GLU A 160 -14.16 24.85 -0.41
N GLY A 161 -13.01 24.26 -0.74
CA GLY A 161 -11.82 25.00 -1.18
C GLY A 161 -11.84 25.44 -2.65
N ASP A 162 -12.72 24.88 -3.48
CA ASP A 162 -12.75 25.08 -4.94
C ASP A 162 -13.84 26.08 -5.39
N ASN A 163 -14.76 26.46 -4.50
CA ASN A 163 -15.83 27.44 -4.77
C ASN A 163 -15.48 28.88 -4.34
N GLY A 164 -14.21 29.14 -4.01
CA GLY A 164 -13.74 30.37 -3.36
C GLY A 164 -12.67 31.17 -4.12
N GLN A 165 -12.45 30.93 -5.42
CA GLN A 165 -11.64 31.78 -6.30
C GLN A 165 -12.39 32.12 -7.58
#